data_AF-A0A534AJY5-F1
#
_entry.id   AF-A0A534AJY5-F1
#
_cell.length_a   1.000
_cell.length_b   1.000
_cell.length_c   1.000
_cell.angle_alpha   90.00
_cell.angle_beta   90.00
_cell.angle_gamma   90.00
#
_symmetry.space_group_name_H-M   'P 1'
#
loop_
_entity.id
_entity.type
_entity.pdbx_description
1 polymer ?
#
loop_
_entity_poly.entity_id
_entity_poly.type
_entity_poly.pdbx_seq_one_letter_code
_entity_poly.pdbx_strand_id
1 'polypeptide(L)' 'MSWARRYSALIRNAWLVDLQYRASIVLWLLWGVTEPAIALGIWWAIAGDGTVGGYARADFARYFFAVM' A
#
# COMPACT_ATOMS: atom_id res chain seq x y z
N MET A 1 -42.79 17.73 -0.69
CA MET A 1 -41.96 16.49 -0.67
C MET A 1 -40.55 16.71 -1.24
N SER A 2 -39.87 17.83 -0.94
CA SER A 2 -38.50 18.11 -1.41
C SER A 2 -37.42 17.58 -0.47
N TRP A 3 -37.69 17.55 0.85
CA TRP A 3 -36.70 17.10 1.83
C TRP A 3 -36.34 15.62 1.67
N ALA A 4 -37.33 14.76 1.42
CA ALA A 4 -37.11 13.31 1.35
C ALA A 4 -36.18 12.96 0.18
N ARG A 5 -36.36 13.63 -0.96
CA ARG A 5 -35.49 13.52 -2.13
C ARG A 5 -34.07 14.02 -1.86
N ARG A 6 -33.93 15.12 -1.12
CA ARG A 6 -32.61 15.66 -0.73
C ARG A 6 -31.88 14.71 0.22
N TYR A 7 -32.57 14.20 1.23
CA TYR A 7 -32.02 13.23 2.18
C TYR A 7 -31.65 11.91 1.50
N SER A 8 -32.47 11.39 0.59
CA SER A 8 -32.12 10.17 -0.15
C SER A 8 -30.89 10.38 -1.03
N ALA A 9 -30.72 11.56 -1.61
CA ALA A 9 -29.52 11.90 -2.38
C ALA A 9 -28.27 11.96 -1.49
N LEU A 10 -28.37 12.53 -0.28
CA LEU A 10 -27.27 12.57 0.68
C LEU A 10 -26.87 11.18 1.17
N ILE A 11 -27.85 10.32 1.50
CA ILE A 11 -27.60 8.93 1.91
C ILE A 11 -26.91 8.15 0.78
N ARG A 12 -27.40 8.29 -0.45
CA ARG A 12 -26.77 7.68 -1.61
C ARG A 12 -25.32 8.15 -1.78
N ASN A 13 -25.07 9.45 -1.63
CA ASN A 13 -23.72 10.00 -1.74
C ASN A 13 -22.78 9.43 -0.66
N ALA A 14 -23.23 9.39 0.60
CA ALA A 14 -22.44 8.82 1.70
C ALA A 14 -22.04 7.36 1.43
N TRP A 15 -22.97 6.55 0.91
CA TRP A 15 -22.68 5.16 0.51
C TRP A 15 -21.66 5.07 -0.64
N LEU A 16 -21.75 5.95 -1.64
CA LEU A 16 -20.79 5.98 -2.75
C LEU A 16 -19.39 6.36 -2.27
N VAL A 17 -19.28 7.30 -1.33
CA VAL A 17 -18.00 7.66 -0.70
C VAL A 17 -17.42 6.49 0.10
N ASP A 18 -18.23 5.79 0.90
CA ASP A 18 -17.75 4.61 1.64
C ASP A 18 -17.27 3.50 0.69
N LEU A 19 -17.99 3.27 -0.41
CA LEU A 19 -17.59 2.29 -1.43
C LEU A 19 -16.26 2.68 -2.11
N GLN A 20 -16.09 3.96 -2.45
CA GLN A 20 -14.84 4.48 -3.00
C GLN A 20 -13.69 4.32 -2.01
N TYR A 21 -13.92 4.61 -0.73
CA TYR A 21 -12.91 4.42 0.31
C TYR A 21 -12.52 2.94 0.45
N ARG A 22 -13.47 2.01 0.34
CA ARG A 22 -13.17 0.56 0.34
C ARG A 22 -12.37 0.14 -0.89
N ALA A 23 -12.65 0.69 -2.06
CA ALA A 23 -11.81 0.46 -3.24
C ALA A 23 -10.38 0.96 -3.00
N SER A 24 -10.19 2.07 -2.26
CA SER A 24 -8.85 2.55 -1.90
C SER A 24 -8.07 1.59 -1.01
N ILE A 25 -8.74 0.74 -0.21
CA ILE A 25 -8.06 -0.28 0.60
C ILE A 25 -7.28 -1.26 -0.30
N VAL A 26 -7.81 -1.58 -1.49
CA VAL A 26 -7.11 -2.44 -2.45
C VAL A 26 -5.81 -1.77 -2.92
N LEU A 27 -5.83 -0.47 -3.18
CA LEU A 27 -4.63 0.29 -3.55
C LEU A 27 -3.61 0.30 -2.40
N TRP A 28 -4.09 0.46 -1.16
CA TRP A 28 -3.22 0.39 0.03
C TRP A 28 -2.58 -0.98 0.22
N LEU A 29 -3.34 -2.06 0.01
CA LEU A 29 -2.82 -3.43 0.06
C LEU A 29 -1.75 -3.66 -1.01
N LEU A 30 -2.02 -3.21 -2.24
CA LEU A 30 -1.04 -3.30 -3.32
C LEU A 30 0.21 -2.50 -3.01
N TRP A 31 0.06 -1.27 -2.52
CA TRP A 31 1.17 -0.40 -2.17
C TRP A 31 2.03 -1.00 -1.05
N GLY A 32 1.40 -1.54 0.01
CA GLY A 32 2.07 -2.14 1.15
C GLY A 32 2.94 -3.35 0.81
N VAL A 33 2.73 -4.01 -0.33
CA VAL A 33 3.61 -5.09 -0.82
C VAL A 33 4.56 -4.59 -1.91
N THR A 34 4.07 -3.72 -2.80
CA THR A 34 4.83 -3.24 -3.95
C THR A 34 6.02 -2.37 -3.51
N GLU A 35 5.82 -1.48 -2.55
CA GLU A 35 6.86 -0.58 -2.05
C GLU A 35 8.05 -1.34 -1.43
N PRO A 36 7.86 -2.24 -0.44
CA PRO A 36 8.97 -3.01 0.11
C PRO A 36 9.61 -3.96 -0.91
N ALA A 37 8.83 -4.55 -1.83
CA ALA A 37 9.37 -5.42 -2.87
C ALA A 37 10.29 -4.67 -3.84
N ILE A 38 9.91 -3.47 -4.28
CA ILE A 38 10.74 -2.62 -5.14
C ILE A 38 11.99 -2.18 -4.39
N ALA A 39 11.85 -1.69 -3.16
CA ALA A 39 12.97 -1.26 -2.34
C ALA A 39 13.96 -2.41 -2.09
N LEU A 40 13.47 -3.61 -1.76
CA LEU A 40 14.27 -4.83 -1.65
C LEU A 40 15.00 -5.12 -2.96
N GLY A 41 14.31 -5.08 -4.11
CA GLY A 41 14.91 -5.32 -5.41
C GLY A 41 16.06 -4.36 -5.73
N ILE A 42 15.90 -3.07 -5.39
CA ILE A 42 16.94 -2.04 -5.56
C ILE A 42 18.16 -2.38 -4.70
N TRP A 43 17.98 -2.57 -3.40
CA TRP A 43 19.11 -2.85 -2.50
C TRP A 43 19.77 -4.20 -2.77
N TRP A 44 18.99 -5.19 -3.18
CA TRP A 44 19.47 -6.49 -3.61
C TRP A 44 20.36 -6.39 -4.86
N ALA A 45 19.95 -5.58 -5.82
CA ALA A 45 20.74 -5.32 -7.03
C ALA A 45 22.04 -4.58 -6.70
N ILE A 46 21.98 -3.53 -5.89
CA ILE A 46 23.16 -2.74 -5.49
C ILE A 46 24.17 -3.59 -4.71
N ALA A 47 23.69 -4.42 -3.77
CA ALA A 47 24.57 -5.25 -2.96
C ALA A 47 25.35 -6.27 -3.79
N GLY A 48 24.76 -6.81 -4.86
CA GLY A 48 25.45 -7.81 -5.69
C GLY A 48 25.88 -9.02 -4.84
N ASP A 49 27.12 -9.46 -5.03
CA ASP A 49 27.78 -10.47 -4.20
C ASP A 49 28.55 -9.86 -3.01
N GLY A 50 28.50 -8.54 -2.86
CA GLY A 50 29.16 -7.78 -1.81
C GLY A 50 28.19 -7.32 -0.71
N THR A 51 28.55 -6.21 -0.08
CA THR A 51 27.74 -5.59 0.98
C THR A 51 27.58 -4.10 0.75
N VAL A 52 26.48 -3.53 1.24
CA VAL A 52 26.24 -2.08 1.26
C VAL A 52 26.21 -1.63 2.70
N GLY A 53 27.19 -0.82 3.11
CA GLY A 53 27.31 -0.39 4.51
C GLY A 53 27.45 -1.55 5.50
N GLY A 54 27.97 -2.71 5.05
CA GLY A 54 28.10 -3.93 5.85
C GLY A 54 26.92 -4.89 5.78
N TYR A 55 25.81 -4.53 5.11
CA TYR A 55 24.65 -5.39 4.95
C TYR A 55 24.70 -6.18 3.63
N ALA A 56 24.49 -7.49 3.71
CA ALA A 56 24.36 -8.36 2.55
C ALA A 56 22.90 -8.46 2.09
N ARG A 57 22.68 -9.06 0.90
CA ARG A 57 21.34 -9.37 0.35
C ARG A 57 20.40 -10.04 1.34
N ALA A 58 20.92 -11.00 2.12
CA ALA A 58 20.14 -11.72 3.12
C ALA A 58 19.64 -10.81 4.24
N ASP A 59 20.40 -9.78 4.61
CA ASP A 59 20.01 -8.84 5.66
C ASP A 59 18.89 -7.90 5.18
N PHE A 60 18.95 -7.46 3.92
CA PHE A 60 17.86 -6.71 3.32
C PHE A 60 16.57 -7.53 3.24
N ALA A 61 16.64 -8.79 2.79
CA ALA A 61 15.46 -9.66 2.77
C ALA A 61 14.86 -9.84 4.17
N ARG A 62 15.69 -10.05 5.20
CA ARG A 62 15.22 -10.13 6.58
C ARG A 62 14.50 -8.86 7.01
N TYR A 63 15.07 -7.69 6.73
CA TYR A 63 14.47 -6.41 7.08
C TYR A 63 13.11 -6.20 6.38
N PHE A 64 13.06 -6.36 5.06
CA PHE A 64 11.85 -6.09 4.27
C PHE A 64 10.74 -7.15 4.41
N PHE A 65 11.03 -8.35 4.94
CA PHE A 65 9.99 -9.35 5.24
C PHE A 65 9.58 -9.40 6.71
N ALA A 66 10.45 -9.01 7.65
CA ALA A 66 10.17 -9.13 9.08
C ALA A 66 9.70 -7.82 9.73
N VAL A 67 10.04 -6.67 9.15
CA VAL A 67 9.81 -5.35 9.78
C VAL A 67 8.91 -4.45 8.95
N MET A 68 9.07 -4.45 7.62
CA MET A 68 8.22 -3.75 6.67
C MET A 68 7.09 -4.66 6.18
#